data_AF-A0A527YQ37-F1
#
_entry.id   AF-A0A527YQ37-F1
#
_cell.length_a   1.000
_cell.length_b   1.000
_cell.length_c   1.000
_cell.angle_alpha   90.00
_cell.angle_beta   90.00
_cell.angle_gamma   90.00
#
_symmetry.space_group_name_H-M   'P 1'
#
loop_
_entity.id
_entity.type
_entity.pdbx_description
1 polymer ?
#
loop_
_entity_poly.entity_id
_entity_poly.type
_entity_poly.pdbx_seq_one_letter_code
_entity_poly.pdbx_strand_id
1 'polypeptide(L)' 'MKAFAVLLSVVVLFVLAAFGAQAAATTDAAKRVALVIGNSKYVNAVPLPNPANDAQLIASTLYNAGFEVIEGVDQD' A
#
# COMPACT_ATOMS: atom_id res chain seq x y z
N MET A 1 42.13 15.10 -32.36
CA MET A 1 41.20 16.11 -31.78
C MET A 1 39.74 15.75 -32.03
N LYS A 2 39.27 15.61 -33.29
CA LYS A 2 37.86 15.31 -33.62
C LYS A 2 37.35 13.96 -33.06
N ALA A 3 38.11 12.87 -33.20
CA ALA A 3 37.72 11.55 -32.70
C ALA A 3 37.60 11.48 -31.17
N PHE A 4 38.47 12.20 -30.45
CA PHE A 4 38.43 12.30 -28.99
C PHE A 4 37.19 13.06 -28.50
N ALA A 5 36.82 14.14 -29.20
CA ALA A 5 35.60 14.89 -28.92
C ALA A 5 34.33 14.04 -29.14
N VAL A 6 34.28 13.26 -30.23
CA VAL A 6 33.16 12.35 -30.53
C VAL A 6 33.02 11.27 -29.46
N LEU A 7 34.13 10.66 -29.04
CA LEU A 7 34.11 9.64 -28.00
C LEU A 7 33.59 10.20 -26.67
N LEU A 8 34.05 11.40 -26.29
CA LEU A 8 33.60 12.09 -25.08
C LEU A 8 32.11 12.45 -25.15
N SER A 9 31.61 12.92 -26.30
CA SER A 9 30.19 13.20 -26.49
C SER A 9 29.32 11.94 -26.37
N VAL A 10 29.78 10.80 -26.89
CA VAL A 10 29.06 9.51 -26.76
C VAL A 10 29.01 9.06 -25.31
N VAL A 11 30.13 9.17 -24.58
CA VAL A 11 30.18 8.85 -23.14
C VAL A 11 29.23 9.74 -22.34
N VAL A 12 29.21 11.05 -22.62
CA VAL A 12 28.31 12.00 -21.96
C VAL A 12 26.84 11.67 -22.24
N LEU A 13 26.49 11.36 -23.49
CA LEU A 13 25.13 10.95 -23.86
C LEU A 13 24.72 9.63 -23.18
N PHE A 14 25.65 8.68 -23.06
CA PHE A 14 25.39 7.40 -22.40
C PHE A 14 25.16 7.57 -20.89
N VAL A 15 25.95 8.43 -20.25
CA VAL A 15 25.80 8.79 -18.84
C VAL A 15 24.46 9.52 -18.60
N LEU A 16 24.12 10.50 -19.45
CA LEU A 16 22.84 11.20 -19.36
C LEU A 16 21.63 10.25 -19.51
N ALA A 17 21.71 9.28 -20.42
CA ALA A 17 20.67 8.26 -20.60
C ALA A 17 20.53 7.34 -19.38
N ALA A 18 21.64 6.95 -18.76
CA ALA A 18 21.65 6.09 -17.56
C ALA A 18 21.06 6.81 -16.34
N PHE A 19 21.36 8.09 -16.15
CA PHE A 19 20.84 8.89 -15.03
C PHE A 19 19.37 9.31 -15.23
N GLY A 20 18.90 9.50 -16.47
CA GLY A 20 17.51 9.83 -16.76
C GLY A 20 16.51 8.71 -16.42
N ALA A 21 16.97 7.45 -16.39
CA ALA A 21 16.12 6.29 -16.11
C ALA A 21 15.81 6.07 -14.61
N GLN A 22 16.50 6.77 -13.70
CA GLN A 22 16.30 6.59 -12.26
C GLN A 22 15.12 7.39 -11.67
N ALA A 23 14.52 8.32 -12.43
CA ALA A 23 13.44 9.18 -11.94
C ALA A 23 12.06 8.49 -11.84
N ALA A 24 11.93 7.24 -12.29
CA ALA A 24 10.65 6.51 -12.31
C ALA A 24 10.40 5.63 -11.07
N ALA A 25 11.31 5.60 -10.10
CA ALA A 25 11.23 4.70 -8.94
C ALA A 25 10.88 5.42 -7.64
N THR A 26 9.72 6.10 -7.62
CA THR A 26 9.04 6.42 -6.36
C THR A 26 7.58 5.99 -6.49
N THR A 27 7.35 4.68 -6.57
CA THR A 27 6.07 4.14 -6.16
C THR A 27 6.06 4.14 -4.64
N ASP A 28 5.82 5.31 -4.05
CA ASP A 28 5.39 5.36 -2.65
C ASP A 28 4.05 4.62 -2.65
N ALA A 29 4.08 3.32 -2.33
CA ALA A 29 2.91 2.48 -2.35
C ALA A 29 1.89 3.15 -1.42
N ALA A 30 0.81 3.69 -1.99
CA ALA A 30 -0.14 4.48 -1.23
C ALA A 30 -0.56 3.70 0.02
N LYS A 31 -0.30 4.26 1.21
CA LYS A 31 -0.55 3.59 2.48
C LYS A 31 -2.03 3.19 2.56
N ARG A 32 -2.32 1.89 2.48
CA ARG A 32 -3.68 1.35 2.50
C ARG A 32 -4.06 1.09 3.95
N VAL A 33 -5.09 1.77 4.46
CA VAL A 33 -5.56 1.62 5.85
C VAL A 33 -7.04 1.23 5.83
N ALA A 34 -7.45 0.31 6.70
CA ALA A 34 -8.84 -0.11 6.86
C ALA A 34 -9.23 -0.14 8.35
N LEU A 35 -10.43 0.36 8.66
CA LEU A 35 -11.07 0.21 9.96
C LEU A 35 -12.20 -0.83 9.81
N VAL A 36 -12.15 -1.88 10.61
CA VAL A 36 -13.14 -2.97 10.61
C VAL A 36 -13.83 -3.01 11.97
N ILE A 37 -15.16 -2.88 11.98
CA ILE A 37 -15.97 -2.90 13.21
C ILE A 37 -17.01 -4.03 13.13
N GLY A 38 -17.03 -4.89 14.15
CA GLY A 38 -18.03 -5.94 14.31
C GLY A 38 -18.91 -5.71 15.54
N ASN A 39 -20.15 -5.27 15.34
CA ASN A 39 -21.10 -5.06 16.44
C ASN A 39 -22.11 -6.21 16.54
N SER A 40 -22.03 -6.95 17.64
CA SER A 40 -22.84 -8.13 17.94
C SER A 40 -23.68 -7.93 19.21
N LYS A 41 -23.16 -7.21 20.21
CA LYS A 41 -23.75 -7.11 21.57
C LYS A 41 -24.50 -5.80 21.82
N TYR A 42 -25.53 -5.54 21.03
CA TYR A 42 -26.38 -4.37 21.23
C TYR A 42 -27.10 -4.41 22.59
N VAL A 43 -27.03 -3.31 23.35
CA VAL A 43 -27.72 -3.17 24.65
C VAL A 43 -29.25 -3.07 24.49
N ASN A 44 -29.71 -2.39 23.44
CA ASN A 44 -31.12 -2.06 23.22
C ASN A 44 -31.78 -2.86 22.09
N ALA A 45 -31.09 -3.89 21.56
CA ALA A 45 -31.59 -4.69 20.43
C ALA A 45 -31.18 -6.16 20.57
N VAL A 46 -31.78 -7.02 19.75
CA VAL A 46 -31.43 -8.44 19.72
C VAL A 46 -29.97 -8.59 19.26
N PRO A 47 -29.13 -9.32 20.01
CA PRO A 47 -27.74 -9.56 19.62
C PRO A 47 -27.63 -10.27 18.27
N LEU A 48 -26.63 -9.86 17.49
CA LEU A 48 -26.34 -10.46 16.19
C LEU A 48 -25.24 -11.51 16.36
N PRO A 49 -25.41 -12.75 15.86
CA PRO A 49 -24.46 -13.84 16.14
C PRO A 49 -23.17 -13.77 15.31
N ASN A 50 -23.18 -13.09 14.17
CA ASN A 50 -22.12 -13.17 13.16
C ASN A 50 -21.16 -11.97 13.05
N PRO A 51 -21.53 -10.71 13.38
CA PRO A 51 -20.68 -9.57 13.08
C PRO A 51 -19.26 -9.63 13.65
N ALA A 52 -19.05 -10.23 14.83
CA ALA A 52 -17.71 -10.45 15.37
C ALA A 52 -16.87 -11.39 14.50
N ASN A 53 -17.45 -12.51 14.04
CA ASN A 53 -16.75 -13.47 13.18
C ASN A 53 -16.49 -12.87 11.78
N ASP A 54 -17.46 -12.14 11.24
CA ASP A 54 -17.36 -11.49 9.93
C ASP A 54 -16.28 -10.39 9.95
N ALA A 55 -16.24 -9.58 11.01
CA ALA A 55 -15.21 -8.56 11.20
C ALA A 55 -13.81 -9.18 11.21
N GLN A 56 -13.61 -10.29 11.92
CA GLN A 56 -12.33 -11.00 11.95
C GLN A 56 -11.93 -11.54 10.57
N LEU A 57 -12.88 -12.12 9.82
CA LEU A 57 -12.64 -12.62 8.47
C LEU A 57 -12.26 -11.48 7.50
N ILE A 58 -12.95 -10.36 7.58
CA ILE A 58 -12.68 -9.18 6.74
C ILE A 58 -11.32 -8.56 7.10
N ALA A 59 -11.03 -8.40 8.40
CA ALA A 59 -9.77 -7.86 8.89
C ALA A 59 -8.58 -8.68 8.40
N SER A 60 -8.63 -10.01 8.55
CA SER A 60 -7.58 -10.91 8.06
C SER A 60 -7.42 -10.85 6.53
N THR A 61 -8.52 -10.77 5.79
CA THR A 61 -8.50 -10.64 4.32
C THR A 61 -7.82 -9.33 3.89
N LEU A 62 -8.17 -8.21 4.53
CA LEU A 62 -7.60 -6.90 4.22
C LEU A 62 -6.13 -6.80 4.62
N TYR A 63 -5.76 -7.37 5.76
CA TYR A 63 -4.36 -7.47 6.18
C TYR A 63 -3.52 -8.21 5.13
N ASN A 64 -4.01 -9.37 4.65
CA ASN A 64 -3.35 -10.14 3.60
C ASN A 64 -3.30 -9.41 2.25
N ALA A 65 -4.22 -8.47 2.00
CA ALA A 65 -4.24 -7.61 0.82
C ALA A 65 -3.30 -6.37 0.93
N GLY A 66 -2.52 -6.28 2.01
CA GLY A 66 -1.54 -5.22 2.24
C GLY A 66 -2.12 -3.95 2.88
N PHE A 67 -3.24 -4.06 3.59
CA PHE A 67 -3.77 -2.96 4.40
C PHE A 67 -3.19 -3.01 5.83
N GLU A 68 -2.95 -1.83 6.39
CA GLU A 68 -2.89 -1.64 7.84
C GLU A 68 -4.33 -1.66 8.38
N VAL A 69 -4.65 -2.64 9.23
CA VAL A 69 -6.00 -2.86 9.71
C VAL A 69 -6.11 -2.45 11.18
N ILE A 70 -7.12 -1.64 11.48
CA ILE A 70 -7.59 -1.33 12.83
C ILE A 70 -8.89 -2.10 13.03
N GLU A 71 -8.92 -2.99 14.01
CA GLU A 71 -10.09 -3.83 14.30
C GLU A 71 -10.73 -3.42 15.63
N GLY A 72 -12.06 -3.40 15.68
CA GLY A 72 -12.85 -3.20 16.89
C GLY A 72 -14.07 -4.12 16.91
N VAL A 73 -14.30 -4.82 18.02
CA VAL A 73 -15.48 -5.67 18.20
C VAL A 73 -16.24 -5.19 19.43
N ASP A 74 -17.54 -4.99 19.31
CA ASP A 74 -18.45 -4.57 20.40
C ASP A 74 -17.88 -3.37 21.19
N GLN A 75 -17.63 -2.25 20.52
CA GLN A 75 -16.99 -1.05 21.12
C GLN A 75 -18.00 -0.11 21.82
N ASP A 76 -19.16 -0.66 22.17
CA ASP A 76 -20.37 0.05 22.61
C ASP A 76 -20.47 0.18 24.14
#